data_AF-A0A3C0BNT2-F1
#
_entry.id   AF-A0A3C0BNT2-F1
#
_cell.length_a   1.000
_cell.length_b   1.000
_cell.length_c   1.000
_cell.angle_alpha   90.00
_cell.angle_beta   90.00
_cell.angle_gamma   90.00
#
_symmetry.space_group_name_H-M   'P 1'
#
loop_
_entity.id
_entity.type
_entity.pdbx_description
1 polymer ?
#
loop_
_entity_poly.entity_id
_entity_poly.type
_entity_poly.pdbx_seq_one_letter_code
_entity_poly.pdbx_strand_id
1 'polypeptide(L)' 'KGLKTVALSGKTGGKIAKFADAAIVVPEEETFKIQELHLPVYHALCLQLEERFFK' A
#
# COMPACT_ATOMS: atom_id res chain seq x y z
N LYS A 1 -8.09 15.37 11.26
CA LYS A 1 -7.19 14.87 12.33
C LYS A 1 -7.87 13.66 12.97
N GLY A 2 -7.19 12.51 13.05
CA GLY A 2 -7.77 11.25 13.59
C GLY A 2 -8.03 10.14 12.58
N LEU A 3 -7.72 10.34 11.29
CA LEU A 3 -7.80 9.26 10.29
C LEU A 3 -6.56 8.37 10.39
N LYS A 4 -6.78 7.06 10.32
CA LYS A 4 -5.71 6.08 10.10
C LYS A 4 -5.21 6.18 8.67
N THR A 5 -3.90 6.01 8.49
CA THR A 5 -3.22 6.22 7.21
C THR A 5 -2.46 4.97 6.79
N VAL A 6 -2.61 4.62 5.51
CA VAL A 6 -1.85 3.54 4.87
C VAL A 6 -1.13 4.13 3.67
N ALA A 7 0.19 3.96 3.60
CA ALA A 7 1.00 4.40 2.47
C ALA A 7 1.33 3.24 1.53
N LEU A 8 1.14 3.45 0.23
CA LEU A 8 1.68 2.57 -0.81
C LEU A 8 2.91 3.27 -1.41
N SER A 9 4.07 2.59 -1.39
CA SER A 9 5.33 3.14 -1.86
C SER A 9 6.22 2.05 -2.46
N GLY A 10 7.44 2.42 -2.86
CA GLY A 10 8.52 1.52 -3.29
C GLY A 10 9.87 2.04 -2.81
N LYS A 11 10.98 1.53 -3.37
CA LYS A 11 12.35 1.80 -2.88
C LYS A 11 12.47 1.50 -1.38
N THR A 12 12.78 2.51 -0.58
CA THR A 12 12.92 2.43 0.89
C THR A 12 11.65 2.86 1.63
N GLY A 13 10.54 3.12 0.92
CA GLY A 13 9.33 3.73 1.47
C GLY A 13 9.44 5.23 1.77
N GLY A 14 10.65 5.79 1.68
CA GLY A 14 10.91 7.22 1.81
C GLY A 14 10.44 7.81 3.15
N LYS A 15 10.18 9.13 3.15
CA LYS A 15 9.69 9.83 4.34
C LYS A 15 8.28 9.37 4.74
N ILE A 16 7.43 9.07 3.75
CA ILE A 16 6.01 8.77 3.97
C ILE A 16 5.80 7.50 4.80
N ALA A 17 6.64 6.48 4.64
CA ALA A 17 6.56 5.25 5.43
C ALA A 17 6.74 5.47 6.94
N LYS A 18 7.44 6.53 7.35
CA LYS A 18 7.64 6.89 8.77
C LYS A 18 6.47 7.68 9.36
N PHE A 19 5.65 8.30 8.51
CA PHE A 19 4.52 9.13 8.93
C PHE A 19 3.18 8.40 8.84
N ALA A 20 3.10 7.31 8.07
CA ALA A 20 1.90 6.50 7.95
C ALA A 20 1.74 5.52 9.13
N ASP A 21 0.50 5.20 9.52
CA ASP A 21 0.25 4.17 10.54
C ASP A 21 0.66 2.76 10.04
N ALA A 22 0.56 2.53 8.72
CA ALA A 22 1.08 1.35 8.04
C ALA A 22 1.64 1.73 6.66
N ALA A 23 2.65 0.99 6.21
CA ALA A 23 3.25 1.21 4.90
C ALA A 23 3.46 -0.12 4.16
N ILE A 24 2.97 -0.19 2.93
CA ILE A 24 3.27 -1.27 1.98
C ILE A 24 4.31 -0.75 1.02
N VAL A 25 5.54 -1.27 1.16
CA VAL A 25 6.68 -0.90 0.32
C VAL A 25 6.95 -2.04 -0.65
N VAL A 26 6.61 -1.84 -1.92
CA VAL A 26 6.84 -2.87 -2.95
C VAL A 26 8.34 -2.94 -3.30
N PRO A 27 8.88 -4.12 -3.61
CA PRO A 27 10.32 -4.35 -3.76
C PRO A 27 10.84 -3.93 -5.14
N GLU A 28 10.55 -2.70 -5.57
CA GLU A 28 11.00 -2.15 -6.85
C GLU A 28 11.47 -0.70 -6.69
N GLU A 29 12.36 -0.27 -7.60
CA GLU A 29 12.95 1.07 -7.57
C GLU A 29 12.44 1.98 -8.69
N GLU A 30 12.12 1.40 -9.86
CA GLU A 30 11.59 2.15 -10.99
C GLU A 30 10.11 2.48 -10.79
N THR A 31 9.75 3.75 -10.95
CA THR A 31 8.39 4.25 -10.69
C THR A 31 7.32 3.49 -11.47
N PHE A 32 7.57 3.12 -12.73
CA PHE A 32 6.58 2.40 -13.53
C PHE A 32 6.29 1.00 -12.97
N LYS A 33 7.32 0.26 -12.53
CA LYS A 33 7.14 -1.05 -11.89
C LYS A 33 6.48 -0.94 -10.52
N ILE A 34 6.83 0.09 -9.74
CA ILE A 34 6.18 0.38 -8.45
C ILE A 34 4.67 0.55 -8.66
N GLN A 35 4.26 1.32 -9.69
CA GLN A 35 2.86 1.52 -10.02
C GLN A 35 2.18 0.23 -10.50
N GLU A 36 2.84 -0.58 -11.32
CA GLU A 36 2.33 -1.89 -11.73
C GLU A 36 2.10 -2.83 -10.53
N LEU A 37 3.00 -2.83 -9.54
CA LEU A 37 2.86 -3.62 -8.31
C LEU A 37 1.84 -3.04 -7.32
N HIS A 38 1.53 -1.75 -7.37
CA HIS A 38 0.44 -1.17 -6.57
C HIS A 38 -0.93 -1.69 -7.00
N LEU A 39 -1.12 -2.05 -8.28
CA LEU A 39 -2.38 -2.60 -8.78
C LEU A 39 -2.77 -3.95 -8.13
N PRO A 40 -1.93 -5.00 -8.12
CA PRO A 40 -2.25 -6.24 -7.42
C PRO A 40 -2.33 -6.06 -5.91
N VAL A 41 -1.54 -5.16 -5.31
CA VAL A 41 -1.68 -4.81 -3.87
C VAL A 41 -3.07 -4.24 -3.58
N TYR A 42 -3.53 -3.30 -4.39
CA TYR A 42 -4.88 -2.73 -4.30
C TYR A 42 -5.95 -3.82 -4.43
N HIS A 43 -5.85 -4.70 -5.43
CA HIS A 43 -6.79 -5.80 -5.59
C HIS A 43 -6.80 -6.78 -4.41
N ALA A 44 -5.63 -7.10 -3.86
CA ALA A 44 -5.54 -7.95 -2.67
C ALA A 44 -6.22 -7.29 -1.46
N LEU A 45 -6.04 -5.97 -1.26
CA LEU A 45 -6.73 -5.23 -0.20
C LEU A 45 -8.25 -5.28 -0.38
N CYS A 46 -8.75 -5.04 -1.60
CA CYS A 46 -10.19 -5.15 -1.89
C CYS A 46 -10.73 -6.55 -1.56
N LEU A 47 -10.02 -7.60 -1.97
CA LEU A 47 -10.41 -8.98 -1.69
C LEU A 47 -10.44 -9.28 -0.19
N GLN A 48 -9.45 -8.81 0.57
CA GLN A 48 -9.40 -8.99 2.02
C GLN A 48 -10.51 -8.21 2.74
N LEU A 49 -10.83 -7.01 2.26
CA LEU A 49 -11.96 -6.22 2.78
C LEU A 49 -13.29 -6.93 2.52
N GLU A 50 -13.48 -7.46 1.30
CA GLU A 50 -14.67 -8.23 0.96
C GLU A 50 -14.84 -9.45 1.87
N GLU A 51 -13.77 -10.26 2.02
CA GLU A 51 -13.76 -11.45 2.87
C GLU A 51 -14.01 -11.13 4.35
N ARG A 52 -13.51 -9.97 4.84
CA ARG A 52 -13.61 -9.63 6.26
C ARG A 52 -14.96 -9.05 6.67
N PHE A 53 -15.64 -8.35 5.75
CA PHE A 53 -16.81 -7.54 6.06
C PHE A 53 -18.11 -8.04 5.41
N PHE A 54 -18.04 -8.80 4.32
CA PHE A 54 -19.21 -9.16 3.51
C PHE A 54 -19.35 -10.66 3.25
N LYS A 55 -18.41 -11.47 3.72
CA LYS A 55 -18.54 -12.92 3.88
C LYS A 55 -18.50 -13.27 5.36
#